data_AF-A0A7V4UXJ9-F1
#
_entry.id   AF-A0A7V4UXJ9-F1
#
_cell.length_a   1.000
_cell.length_b   1.000
_cell.length_c   1.000
_cell.angle_alpha   90.00
_cell.angle_beta   90.00
_cell.angle_gamma   90.00
#
_symmetry.space_group_name_H-M   'P 1'
#
loop_
_entity.id
_entity.type
_entity.pdbx_description
1 polymer ?
#
loop_
_entity_poly.entity_id
_entity_poly.type
_entity_poly.pdbx_seq_one_letter_code
_entity_poly.pdbx_strand_id
1 'polypeptide(L)' 'MLLERLIESAGKKSELDWDSYYKWLFSQDAGRKVADFVFWECKSCLTVNLLYLPARYGKCRCCSLIHLPS' A
#
# COMPACT_ATOMS: atom_id res chain seq x y z
N MET A 1 6.83 24.73 -16.18
CA MET A 1 7.88 24.09 -15.35
C MET A 1 7.61 22.60 -15.20
N LEU A 2 8.61 21.79 -14.77
CA LEU A 2 8.42 20.34 -14.56
C LEU A 2 7.34 20.04 -13.52
N LEU A 3 7.30 20.82 -12.42
CA LEU A 3 6.32 20.63 -11.34
C LEU A 3 4.87 20.84 -11.80
N GLU A 4 4.59 21.90 -12.56
CA GLU A 4 3.25 22.19 -13.09
C GLU A 4 2.77 21.07 -14.02
N ARG A 5 3.66 20.56 -14.89
CA ARG A 5 3.35 19.43 -15.77
C ARG A 5 3.09 18.14 -15.00
N LEU A 6 3.79 17.91 -13.88
CA LEU A 6 3.54 16.79 -12.99
C LEU A 6 2.17 16.92 -12.30
N ILE A 7 1.80 18.11 -11.84
CA ILE A 7 0.49 18.38 -11.23
C ILE A 7 -0.64 18.16 -12.25
N GLU A 8 -0.50 18.71 -13.47
CA GLU A 8 -1.46 18.52 -14.57
C GLU A 8 -1.60 17.04 -14.96
N SER A 9 -0.52 16.26 -14.88
CA SER A 9 -0.54 14.83 -15.20
C SER A 9 -1.15 14.00 -14.07
N ALA A 10 -0.90 14.37 -12.81
CA ALA A 10 -1.46 13.71 -11.64
C ALA A 10 -2.99 13.91 -11.51
N GLY A 11 -3.51 15.04 -12.00
CA GLY A 11 -4.95 15.32 -12.03
C GLY A 11 -5.71 14.56 -13.12
N LYS A 12 -5.02 13.94 -14.08
CA LYS A 12 -5.66 13.13 -15.12
C LYS A 12 -5.98 11.74 -14.57
N LYS A 13 -7.19 11.25 -14.87
CA LYS A 13 -7.55 9.86 -14.60
C LYS A 13 -6.56 8.97 -15.35
N SER A 14 -5.93 8.04 -14.64
CA SER A 14 -5.01 7.11 -15.28
C SER A 14 -5.75 6.28 -16.34
N GLU A 15 -5.11 6.07 -17.48
CA GLU A 15 -5.59 5.15 -18.52
C GLU A 15 -5.53 3.69 -18.05
N LEU A 16 -4.72 3.41 -17.03
CA LEU A 16 -4.51 2.09 -16.46
C LEU A 16 -5.34 1.92 -15.18
N ASP A 17 -6.02 0.79 -15.08
CA ASP A 17 -6.72 0.38 -13.86
C ASP A 17 -5.73 -0.17 -12.83
N TRP A 18 -5.03 0.76 -12.17
CA TRP A 18 -4.07 0.43 -11.12
C TRP A 18 -4.71 -0.29 -9.95
N ASP A 19 -5.99 -0.03 -9.65
CA ASP A 19 -6.70 -0.69 -8.57
C ASP A 19 -6.84 -2.19 -8.85
N SER A 20 -7.26 -2.55 -10.07
CA SER A 20 -7.34 -3.96 -10.49
C SER A 20 -5.95 -4.60 -10.56
N TYR A 21 -4.94 -3.88 -11.05
CA TYR A 21 -3.57 -4.38 -11.09
C TYR A 21 -3.04 -4.71 -9.70
N TYR A 22 -3.16 -3.79 -8.74
CA TYR A 22 -2.69 -4.03 -7.37
C TYR A 22 -3.52 -5.08 -6.64
N LYS A 23 -4.84 -5.15 -6.88
CA LYS A 23 -5.67 -6.25 -6.38
C LYS A 23 -5.19 -7.60 -6.89
N TRP A 24 -4.90 -7.73 -8.19
CA TRP A 24 -4.34 -8.96 -8.75
C TRP A 24 -2.94 -9.27 -8.18
N LEU A 25 -2.04 -8.29 -8.19
CA LEU A 25 -0.66 -8.44 -7.74
C LEU A 25 -0.59 -8.91 -6.28
N PHE A 26 -1.49 -8.38 -5.44
CA PHE A 26 -1.57 -8.73 -4.02
C PHE A 26 -2.58 -9.82 -3.69
N SER A 27 -3.27 -10.41 -4.68
CA SER A 27 -4.25 -11.48 -4.45
C SER A 27 -3.62 -12.79 -3.98
N GLN A 28 -2.31 -12.95 -4.17
CA GLN A 28 -1.52 -14.10 -3.76
C GLN A 28 -0.27 -13.62 -3.02
N ASP A 29 -0.21 -13.86 -1.72
CA ASP A 29 1.03 -13.68 -0.95
C ASP A 29 1.38 -14.98 -0.23
N ALA A 30 2.62 -15.44 -0.40
CA ALA A 30 3.14 -16.70 0.17
C ALA A 30 2.19 -17.92 0.01
N GLY A 31 1.50 -18.03 -1.14
CA GLY A 31 0.57 -19.13 -1.43
C GLY A 31 -0.78 -19.05 -0.72
N ARG A 32 -1.11 -17.91 -0.09
CA ARG A 32 -2.40 -17.65 0.55
C ARG A 32 -3.21 -16.66 -0.27
N LYS A 33 -4.52 -16.89 -0.36
CA LYS A 33 -5.47 -15.88 -0.82
C LYS A 33 -5.52 -14.75 0.20
N VAL A 34 -5.04 -13.58 -0.20
CA VAL A 34 -5.20 -12.34 0.54
C VAL A 34 -6.59 -11.80 0.19
N ALA A 35 -7.37 -11.44 1.21
CA ALA A 35 -8.72 -10.92 0.98
C ALA A 35 -8.70 -9.46 0.49
N ASP A 36 -7.79 -8.68 1.08
CA ASP A 36 -7.63 -7.25 0.80
C ASP A 36 -6.28 -6.77 1.37
N PHE A 37 -5.89 -5.53 1.12
CA PHE A 37 -4.67 -4.93 1.68
C PHE A 37 -4.90 -3.49 2.12
N VAL A 38 -4.17 -3.07 3.15
CA VAL A 38 -4.20 -1.69 3.63
C VAL A 38 -2.79 -1.15 3.80
N PHE A 39 -2.62 0.14 3.50
CA PHE A 39 -1.39 0.86 3.78
C PHE A 39 -1.45 1.49 5.17
N TRP A 40 -0.34 1.46 5.90
CA TRP A 40 -0.22 2.16 7.16
C TRP A 40 1.16 2.81 7.30
N GLU A 41 1.19 4.00 7.89
CA GLU A 41 2.42 4.74 8.15
C GLU A 41 2.95 4.44 9.55
N CYS A 42 4.22 4.06 9.65
CA CYS A 42 4.87 3.88 10.93
C CYS A 42 5.09 5.22 11.64
N LYS A 43 4.52 5.40 12.82
CA LYS A 43 4.69 6.63 13.61
C LYS A 43 6.08 6.85 14.19
N SER A 44 6.95 5.82 14.18
CA SER A 44 8.33 5.94 14.67
C SER A 44 9.32 6.36 13.57
N CYS A 45 9.20 5.81 12.36
CA CYS A 45 10.17 6.05 11.28
C CYS A 45 9.55 6.54 9.97
N LEU A 46 8.26 6.88 9.97
CA LEU A 46 7.48 7.41 8.84
C LEU A 46 7.45 6.51 7.59
N THR A 47 7.89 5.25 7.73
CA THR A 47 7.86 4.29 6.64
C THR A 47 6.41 3.87 6.36
N VAL A 48 5.97 3.98 5.11
CA VAL A 48 4.72 3.39 4.64
C VAL A 48 4.89 1.88 4.47
N ASN A 49 4.04 1.11 5.14
CA ASN A 49 4.04 -0.35 5.14
C ASN A 49 2.73 -0.86 4.52
N LEU A 50 2.75 -2.12 4.11
CA LEU A 50 1.61 -2.85 3.60
C LEU A 50 1.17 -3.89 4.64
N LEU A 51 -0.14 -4.04 4.85
CA LEU A 51 -0.74 -5.08 5.67
C LEU A 51 -1.74 -5.86 4.83
N TYR A 52 -1.52 -7.16 4.68
CA TYR A 52 -2.44 -8.08 4.01
C TYR A 52 -3.55 -8.54 4.97
N LEU A 53 -4.81 -8.36 4.60
CA LEU A 53 -5.96 -8.81 5.38
C LEU A 53 -6.22 -10.31 5.11
N PRO A 54 -6.58 -11.09 6.16
CA PRO A 54 -7.11 -10.67 7.47
C PRO A 54 -6.06 -10.65 8.60
N ALA A 55 -4.79 -10.34 8.32
CA ALA A 55 -3.78 -10.30 9.38
C ALA A 55 -4.15 -9.28 10.47
N ARG A 56 -4.08 -9.70 11.73
CA ARG A 56 -4.46 -8.89 12.91
C ARG A 56 -3.38 -7.90 13.35
N TYR A 57 -2.19 -7.97 12.76
CA TYR A 57 -1.08 -7.09 13.06
C TYR A 57 -0.14 -6.99 11.87
N GLY A 58 0.53 -5.85 11.74
CA GLY A 58 1.60 -5.61 10.78
C GLY A 58 2.93 -5.40 11.48
N LYS A 59 4.04 -5.55 10.76
CA LYS A 59 5.38 -5.22 11.26
C LYS A 59 6.01 -4.18 10.33
N CYS A 60 6.55 -3.11 10.89
CA CYS A 60 7.24 -2.11 10.10
C CYS A 60 8.49 -2.72 9.46
N ARG A 61 8.65 -2.57 8.15
CA ARG A 61 9.80 -3.09 7.41
C ARG A 61 11.13 -2.41 7.75
N CYS A 62 11.08 -1.20 8.33
CA CYS A 62 12.26 -0.42 8.67
C CYS A 62 12.68 -0.61 10.14
N CYS A 63 11.80 -0.30 11.10
CA CYS A 63 12.14 -0.33 12.52
C CYS A 63 11.60 -1.55 13.28
N SER A 64 10.97 -2.50 12.58
CA SER A 64 10.36 -3.70 13.20
C SER A 64 9.23 -3.44 14.19
N LEU A 65 8.75 -2.20 14.33
CA LEU A 65 7.62 -1.86 15.20
C LEU A 65 6.35 -2.60 14.78
N ILE A 66 5.64 -3.18 15.75
CA ILE A 66 4.38 -3.88 15.51
C ILE A 66 3.24 -2.86 15.45
N HIS A 67 2.44 -2.93 14.39
CA HIS A 67 1.19 -2.20 14.24
C HIS A 67 0.01 -3.12 14.55
N LEU A 68 -0.86 -2.66 15.43
CA LEU A 68 -2.15 -3.27 15.71
C LEU A 68 -3.21 -2.35 15.08
N PRO A 69 -3.84 -2.73 13.95
CA PRO A 69 -4.99 -2.01 13.43
C PRO A 69 -6.12 -2.07 14.48
N SER A 70 -6.62 -0.89 14.87
CA SER A 70 -7.72 -0.69 15.82
C SER A 70 -9.08 -0.93 15.20
#